data_AF-A0AAU6Y0M0-F1
#
_entry.id   AF-A0AAU6Y0M0-F1
#
_cell.length_a   1.000
_cell.length_b   1.000
_cell.length_c   1.000
_cell.angle_alpha   90.00
_cell.angle_beta   90.00
_cell.angle_gamma   90.00
#
_symmetry.space_group_name_H-M   'P 1'
#
loop_
_entity.id
_entity.type
_entity.pdbx_description
1 polymer ?
#
loop_
_entity_poly.entity_id
_entity_poly.type
_entity_poly.pdbx_seq_one_letter_code
_entity_poly.pdbx_strand_id
1 'polypeptide(L)'
;MLKVLLTIITTGFCGLFSGYAQPTFKGGAAALDNFIAANIIYPEFSSQNCIAATIQVSFNIDKAGGVTDAQVQQGPGIDLDEEALRVVKLTSGKWEVPAGYTNAVRVVLPIRFRPDYIKCQKRTEGMMSMQEAIIAYQKRQELENAVTNYYINKYAGKAPTQKESTIEALKTELGINEDLWKDLLEQANQKLKQGDKEGACKDWNFVKNTGSNMADSYLAKHCQ
;
A
#
# COMPACT_ATOMS: atom_id res chain seq x y z
N MET A 1 -45.38 22.97 -54.38
CA MET A 1 -45.30 23.98 -53.30
C MET A 1 -45.79 23.35 -52.01
N LEU A 2 -44.91 23.08 -51.05
CA LEU A 2 -45.19 23.22 -49.62
C LEU A 2 -43.84 23.08 -48.86
N LYS A 3 -43.29 24.22 -48.42
CA LYS A 3 -42.11 24.29 -47.55
C LYS A 3 -42.57 23.99 -46.13
N VAL A 4 -42.10 22.90 -45.54
CA VAL A 4 -42.22 22.67 -44.09
C VAL A 4 -41.00 23.31 -43.44
N LEU A 5 -41.20 24.48 -42.83
CA LEU A 5 -40.21 25.10 -41.93
C LEU A 5 -40.15 24.28 -40.65
N LEU A 6 -39.02 23.62 -40.40
CA LEU A 6 -38.73 22.99 -39.11
C LEU A 6 -37.92 24.01 -38.27
N THR A 7 -38.61 24.70 -37.37
CA THR A 7 -38.02 25.67 -36.45
C THR A 7 -37.20 24.91 -35.40
N ILE A 8 -35.88 25.10 -35.42
CA ILE A 8 -34.97 24.56 -34.41
C ILE A 8 -35.18 25.37 -33.13
N ILE A 9 -35.89 24.78 -32.16
CA ILE A 9 -35.99 25.30 -30.79
C ILE A 9 -34.70 24.89 -30.07
N THR A 10 -33.69 25.75 -30.07
CA THR A 10 -32.54 25.66 -29.16
C THR A 10 -32.99 26.02 -27.75
N THR A 11 -33.64 25.07 -27.07
CA THR A 11 -33.75 25.15 -25.61
C THR A 11 -32.38 24.87 -25.03
N GLY A 12 -31.68 25.95 -24.67
CA GLY A 12 -30.51 25.90 -23.82
C GLY A 12 -30.88 25.27 -22.49
N PHE A 13 -30.68 23.95 -22.39
CA PHE A 13 -30.71 23.23 -21.14
C PHE A 13 -29.42 23.57 -20.40
N CYS A 14 -29.38 24.75 -19.77
CA CYS A 14 -28.42 25.02 -18.71
C CYS A 14 -28.88 24.20 -17.52
N GLY A 15 -28.49 22.92 -17.50
CA GLY A 15 -28.65 22.06 -16.34
C GLY A 15 -27.84 22.68 -15.22
N LEU A 16 -28.53 23.34 -14.28
CA LEU A 16 -28.00 23.66 -12.97
C LEU A 16 -27.77 22.34 -12.24
N PHE A 17 -26.67 21.66 -12.55
CA PHE A 17 -26.10 20.70 -11.63
C PHE A 17 -25.66 21.51 -10.42
N SER A 18 -26.50 21.55 -9.39
CA SER A 18 -26.04 21.85 -8.04
C SER A 18 -25.14 20.70 -7.59
N GLY A 19 -23.97 20.58 -8.22
CA GLY A 19 -22.92 19.67 -7.79
C GLY A 19 -22.42 20.21 -6.47
N TYR A 20 -22.79 19.57 -5.37
CA TYR A 20 -22.17 19.83 -4.08
C TYR A 20 -20.66 19.79 -4.27
N ALA A 21 -19.98 20.88 -3.88
CA ALA A 21 -18.54 20.95 -3.94
C ALA A 21 -17.95 19.70 -3.26
N GLN A 22 -16.94 19.10 -3.91
CA GLN A 22 -16.30 17.89 -3.41
C GLN A 22 -15.08 18.25 -2.56
N PRO A 23 -14.65 17.39 -1.62
CA PRO A 23 -13.39 17.58 -0.94
C PRO A 23 -12.23 17.63 -1.93
N THR A 24 -11.30 18.55 -1.71
CA THR A 24 -10.08 18.70 -2.52
C THR A 24 -8.86 18.57 -1.65
N PHE A 25 -7.79 17.95 -2.14
CA PHE A 25 -6.54 17.91 -1.39
C PHE A 25 -5.99 19.33 -1.21
N LYS A 26 -5.45 19.65 -0.02
CA LYS A 26 -4.84 20.97 0.26
C LYS A 26 -3.71 21.23 -0.74
N GLY A 27 -3.80 22.34 -1.48
CA GLY A 27 -2.87 22.66 -2.57
C GLY A 27 -3.22 22.03 -3.93
N GLY A 28 -4.37 21.37 -4.04
CA GLY A 28 -4.90 20.84 -5.30
C GLY A 28 -4.28 19.51 -5.76
N ALA A 29 -4.62 19.10 -6.97
CA ALA A 29 -4.24 17.79 -7.53
C ALA A 29 -2.71 17.59 -7.64
N ALA A 30 -1.97 18.63 -8.06
CA ALA A 30 -0.51 18.55 -8.16
C ALA A 30 0.16 18.32 -6.79
N ALA A 31 -0.37 18.93 -5.72
CA ALA A 31 0.12 18.70 -4.37
C ALA A 31 -0.17 17.27 -3.89
N LEU A 32 -1.31 16.70 -4.27
CA LEU A 32 -1.64 15.30 -4.00
C LEU A 32 -0.68 14.34 -4.72
N ASP A 33 -0.43 14.56 -6.00
CA ASP A 33 0.50 13.72 -6.79
C ASP A 33 1.91 13.76 -6.19
N ASN A 34 2.40 14.94 -5.84
CA ASN A 34 3.69 15.11 -5.16
C ASN A 34 3.71 14.43 -3.79
N PHE A 35 2.63 14.55 -3.02
CA PHE A 35 2.50 13.88 -1.72
C PHE A 35 2.57 12.37 -1.87
N ILE A 36 1.82 11.79 -2.81
CA ILE A 36 1.83 10.35 -3.08
C ILE A 36 3.24 9.90 -3.48
N ALA A 37 3.86 10.58 -4.46
CA ALA A 37 5.18 10.24 -4.95
C ALA A 37 6.27 10.30 -3.86
N ALA A 38 6.18 11.26 -2.95
CA ALA A 38 7.13 11.41 -1.84
C ALA A 38 6.92 10.41 -0.69
N ASN A 39 5.73 9.80 -0.59
CA ASN A 39 5.39 8.91 0.52
C ASN A 39 5.36 7.44 0.14
N ILE A 40 5.28 7.08 -1.14
CA ILE A 40 5.35 5.67 -1.57
C ILE A 40 6.67 5.04 -1.15
N ILE A 41 6.57 3.88 -0.52
CA ILE A 41 7.66 2.94 -0.26
C ILE A 41 7.37 1.70 -1.07
N TYR A 42 8.22 1.37 -2.05
CA TYR A 42 7.98 0.22 -2.91
C TYR A 42 8.18 -1.08 -2.11
N PRO A 43 7.13 -1.90 -1.91
CA PRO A 43 7.22 -3.10 -1.10
C PRO A 43 8.13 -4.17 -1.71
N GLU A 44 8.69 -5.03 -0.86
CA GLU A 44 9.78 -5.93 -1.25
C GLU A 44 9.40 -6.93 -2.33
N PHE A 45 8.27 -7.64 -2.17
CA PHE A 45 7.88 -8.66 -3.14
C PHE A 45 7.63 -8.04 -4.51
N SER A 46 6.92 -6.91 -4.57
CA SER A 46 6.69 -6.22 -5.83
C SER A 46 7.94 -5.55 -6.42
N SER A 47 8.87 -5.09 -5.58
CA SER A 47 10.16 -4.53 -6.01
C SER A 47 11.04 -5.60 -6.67
N GLN A 48 11.20 -6.75 -6.01
CA GLN A 48 11.99 -7.87 -6.50
C GLN A 48 11.43 -8.47 -7.79
N ASN A 49 10.10 -8.47 -7.94
CA ASN A 49 9.41 -9.05 -9.08
C ASN A 49 9.01 -8.01 -10.14
N CYS A 50 9.41 -6.74 -9.97
CA CYS A 50 9.17 -5.67 -10.95
C CYS A 50 7.69 -5.49 -11.32
N ILE A 51 6.81 -5.64 -10.34
CA ILE A 51 5.36 -5.65 -10.55
C ILE A 51 4.85 -4.21 -10.56
N ALA A 52 4.38 -3.73 -11.71
CA ALA A 52 3.66 -2.46 -11.81
C ALA A 52 2.15 -2.68 -11.67
N ALA A 53 1.46 -1.82 -10.92
CA ALA A 53 0.01 -1.86 -10.78
C ALA A 53 -0.58 -0.47 -10.47
N THR A 54 -1.89 -0.33 -10.71
CA THR A 54 -2.66 0.81 -10.17
C THR A 54 -3.68 0.27 -9.19
N ILE A 55 -3.63 0.74 -7.95
CA ILE A 55 -4.52 0.32 -6.88
C ILE A 55 -5.59 1.38 -6.68
N GLN A 56 -6.86 1.00 -6.72
CA GLN A 56 -7.96 1.90 -6.39
C GLN A 56 -8.29 1.76 -4.91
N VAL A 57 -8.05 2.83 -4.14
CA VAL A 57 -8.41 2.87 -2.72
C VAL A 57 -9.61 3.77 -2.55
N SER A 58 -10.65 3.22 -1.95
CA SER A 58 -11.87 3.93 -1.62
C SER A 58 -11.90 4.31 -0.14
N PHE A 59 -12.37 5.51 0.18
CA PHE A 59 -12.40 6.02 1.56
C PHE A 59 -13.44 7.13 1.72
N ASN A 60 -13.75 7.44 2.97
CA ASN A 60 -14.58 8.56 3.35
C ASN A 60 -13.72 9.71 3.89
N ILE A 61 -14.20 10.94 3.75
CA ILE A 61 -13.57 12.12 4.33
C ILE A 61 -14.50 12.67 5.40
N ASP A 62 -14.00 12.92 6.61
CA ASP A 62 -14.78 13.58 7.66
C ASP A 62 -14.77 15.11 7.50
N LYS A 63 -15.55 15.83 8.31
CA LYS A 63 -15.61 17.30 8.24
C LYS A 63 -14.28 18.00 8.57
N ALA A 64 -13.36 17.34 9.26
CA ALA A 64 -12.03 17.85 9.57
C ALA A 64 -10.99 17.53 8.47
N GLY A 65 -11.42 16.89 7.37
CA GLY A 65 -10.53 16.44 6.30
C GLY A 65 -9.78 15.16 6.65
N GLY A 66 -10.19 14.44 7.71
CA GLY A 66 -9.67 13.14 8.11
C GLY A 66 -10.14 12.03 7.17
N VAL A 67 -9.29 11.03 6.94
CA VAL A 67 -9.62 9.85 6.14
C VAL A 67 -10.19 8.76 7.06
N THR A 68 -11.36 8.23 6.74
CA THR A 68 -12.00 7.09 7.43
C THR A 68 -12.41 6.01 6.46
N ASP A 69 -12.63 4.79 6.96
CA ASP A 69 -13.15 3.65 6.19
C ASP A 69 -12.37 3.34 4.90
N ALA A 70 -11.05 3.56 4.92
CA ALA A 70 -10.19 3.33 3.77
C ALA A 70 -10.07 1.83 3.47
N GLN A 71 -10.36 1.45 2.23
CA GLN A 71 -10.39 0.06 1.75
C GLN A 71 -9.91 0.00 0.30
N VAL A 72 -9.17 -1.06 -0.03
CA VAL A 72 -8.80 -1.34 -1.42
C VAL A 72 -10.05 -1.82 -2.16
N GLN A 73 -10.49 -1.05 -3.15
CA GLN A 73 -11.62 -1.39 -4.01
C GLN A 73 -11.19 -2.28 -5.18
N GLN A 74 -9.98 -2.05 -5.70
CA GLN A 74 -9.40 -2.84 -6.78
C GLN A 74 -7.88 -2.89 -6.64
N GLY A 75 -7.34 -4.11 -6.61
CA GLY A 75 -5.91 -4.38 -6.58
C GLY A 75 -5.62 -5.87 -6.82
N PRO A 76 -4.37 -6.25 -7.11
CA PRO A 76 -3.92 -7.64 -7.24
C PRO A 76 -3.98 -8.45 -5.93
N GLY A 77 -4.18 -7.84 -4.76
CA GLY A 77 -4.14 -8.55 -3.49
C GLY A 77 -2.72 -8.93 -3.04
N ILE A 78 -1.73 -8.15 -3.46
CA ILE A 78 -0.33 -8.30 -3.02
C ILE A 78 0.11 -7.09 -2.19
N ASP A 79 1.37 -7.06 -1.79
CA ASP A 79 1.97 -6.01 -0.94
C ASP A 79 1.75 -4.56 -1.42
N LEU A 80 1.55 -4.31 -2.72
CA LEU A 80 1.15 -2.99 -3.25
C LEU A 80 -0.18 -2.47 -2.69
N ASP A 81 -1.12 -3.36 -2.39
CA ASP A 81 -2.45 -3.01 -1.89
C ASP A 81 -2.36 -2.42 -0.48
N GLU A 82 -1.54 -3.03 0.37
CA GLU A 82 -1.26 -2.53 1.72
C GLU A 82 -0.58 -1.17 1.68
N GLU A 83 0.37 -0.99 0.76
CA GLU A 83 1.10 0.26 0.59
C GLU A 83 0.21 1.38 0.06
N ALA A 84 -0.65 1.09 -0.92
CA ALA A 84 -1.63 2.05 -1.41
C ALA A 84 -2.56 2.52 -0.29
N LEU A 85 -3.04 1.58 0.53
CA LEU A 85 -3.89 1.87 1.68
C LEU A 85 -3.15 2.75 2.70
N ARG A 86 -1.88 2.46 2.98
CA ARG A 86 -1.03 3.24 3.88
C ARG A 86 -0.85 4.68 3.39
N VAL A 87 -0.49 4.87 2.12
CA VAL A 87 -0.31 6.21 1.52
C VAL A 87 -1.61 7.02 1.56
N VAL A 88 -2.76 6.39 1.28
CA VAL A 88 -4.08 7.05 1.40
C VAL A 88 -4.36 7.46 2.83
N LYS A 89 -4.08 6.61 3.83
CA LYS A 89 -4.23 6.97 5.25
C LYS A 89 -3.35 8.15 5.66
N LEU A 90 -2.13 8.27 5.10
CA LEU A 90 -1.24 9.42 5.34
C LEU A 90 -1.80 10.76 4.81
N THR A 91 -2.80 10.73 3.92
CA THR A 91 -3.51 11.94 3.48
C THR A 91 -4.49 12.49 4.52
N SER A 92 -4.74 11.77 5.62
CA SER A 92 -5.66 12.20 6.67
C SER A 92 -5.32 13.59 7.23
N GLY A 93 -6.32 14.45 7.34
CA GLY A 93 -6.18 15.85 7.76
C GLY A 93 -5.64 16.78 6.67
N LYS A 94 -5.41 16.29 5.44
CA LYS A 94 -4.86 17.07 4.32
C LYS A 94 -5.91 17.41 3.25
N TRP A 95 -7.18 17.19 3.54
CA TRP A 95 -8.28 17.53 2.64
C TRP A 95 -8.96 18.83 3.07
N GLU A 96 -9.35 19.65 2.10
CA GLU A 96 -10.24 20.80 2.25
C GLU A 96 -11.66 20.33 1.96
N VAL A 97 -12.54 20.51 2.94
CA VAL A 97 -13.91 20.01 2.88
C VAL A 97 -14.84 21.21 2.78
N PRO A 98 -15.63 21.33 1.70
CA PRO A 98 -16.51 22.47 1.51
C PRO A 98 -17.70 22.43 2.48
N ALA A 99 -18.25 23.61 2.76
CA ALA A 99 -19.46 23.74 3.57
C ALA A 99 -20.61 22.93 2.95
N GLY A 100 -21.29 22.13 3.78
CA GLY A 100 -22.40 21.28 3.34
C GLY A 100 -21.99 19.92 2.77
N TYR A 101 -20.69 19.59 2.72
CA TYR A 101 -20.26 18.23 2.39
C TYR A 101 -20.81 17.22 3.42
N THR A 102 -21.38 16.13 2.90
CA THR A 102 -21.82 14.99 3.69
C THR A 102 -20.89 13.81 3.41
N ASN A 103 -20.55 13.05 4.44
CA ASN A 103 -19.73 11.84 4.34
C ASN A 103 -20.43 10.66 3.62
N ALA A 104 -21.56 10.92 2.95
CA ALA A 104 -22.26 9.94 2.12
C ALA A 104 -21.55 9.68 0.78
N VAL A 105 -20.61 10.56 0.39
CA VAL A 105 -19.85 10.42 -0.86
C VAL A 105 -18.50 9.80 -0.58
N ARG A 106 -18.29 8.59 -1.11
CA ARG A 106 -17.01 7.88 -1.06
C ARG A 106 -16.08 8.39 -2.15
N VAL A 107 -14.85 8.73 -1.76
CA VAL A 107 -13.77 9.12 -2.67
C VAL A 107 -13.02 7.86 -3.11
N VAL A 108 -12.61 7.81 -4.37
CA VAL A 108 -11.74 6.75 -4.91
C VAL A 108 -10.48 7.38 -5.47
N LEU A 109 -9.33 7.01 -4.92
CA LEU A 109 -8.02 7.52 -5.32
C LEU A 109 -7.18 6.41 -5.96
N PRO A 110 -6.79 6.54 -7.24
CA PRO A 110 -5.88 5.59 -7.89
C PRO A 110 -4.42 5.86 -7.50
N ILE A 111 -3.76 4.90 -6.86
CA ILE A 111 -2.33 4.93 -6.54
C ILE A 111 -1.57 4.11 -7.59
N ARG A 112 -0.66 4.77 -8.32
CA ARG A 112 0.10 4.14 -9.41
C ARG A 112 1.50 3.77 -8.95
N PHE A 113 1.83 2.48 -9.04
CA PHE A 113 3.17 1.96 -8.79
C PHE A 113 3.89 1.72 -10.11
N ARG A 114 5.11 2.25 -10.20
CA ARG A 114 6.02 2.02 -11.32
C ARG A 114 7.37 1.62 -10.77
N PRO A 115 7.85 0.40 -11.03
CA PRO A 115 9.15 -0.03 -10.55
C PRO A 115 10.25 0.73 -11.28
N ASP A 116 11.45 0.77 -10.69
CA ASP A 116 12.65 1.25 -11.37
C ASP A 116 13.00 0.28 -12.51
N TYR A 117 12.61 0.66 -13.72
CA TYR A 117 12.73 -0.22 -14.89
C TYR A 117 14.18 -0.49 -15.28
N ILE A 118 15.15 0.34 -14.86
CA ILE A 118 16.59 0.07 -15.08
C ILE A 118 17.06 -1.09 -14.22
N LYS A 119 16.59 -1.18 -12.97
CA LYS A 119 16.84 -2.33 -12.09
C LYS A 119 16.14 -3.59 -12.60
N CYS A 120 14.99 -3.43 -13.24
CA CYS A 120 14.16 -4.53 -13.76
C CYS A 120 14.60 -5.10 -15.12
N GLN A 121 15.10 -4.28 -16.04
CA GLN A 121 15.50 -4.73 -17.39
C GLN A 121 16.63 -5.77 -17.41
N LYS A 122 17.39 -5.91 -16.32
CA LYS A 122 18.39 -6.98 -16.20
C LYS A 122 17.76 -8.37 -15.97
N ARG A 123 16.44 -8.46 -15.81
CA ARG A 123 15.66 -9.68 -15.49
C ARG A 123 14.67 -10.09 -16.58
N THR A 124 14.93 -9.79 -17.85
CA THR A 124 13.97 -10.08 -18.95
C THR A 124 13.67 -11.58 -19.13
N GLU A 125 14.54 -12.47 -18.64
CA GLU A 125 14.25 -13.90 -18.54
C GLU A 125 13.55 -14.19 -17.20
N GLY A 126 12.29 -14.65 -17.25
CA GLY A 126 11.54 -15.07 -16.06
C GLY A 126 10.61 -14.01 -15.44
N MET A 127 10.23 -12.94 -16.15
CA MET A 127 9.17 -12.04 -15.68
C MET A 127 7.86 -12.82 -15.50
N MET A 128 7.37 -12.86 -14.26
CA MET A 128 6.09 -13.48 -13.92
C MET A 128 4.96 -12.68 -14.55
N SER A 129 3.95 -13.38 -15.09
CA SER A 129 2.66 -12.75 -15.32
C SER A 129 2.06 -12.29 -13.98
N MET A 130 1.15 -11.32 -14.03
CA MET A 130 0.50 -10.82 -12.80
C MET A 130 -0.18 -11.95 -12.01
N GLN A 131 -0.81 -12.91 -12.71
CA GLN A 131 -1.47 -14.05 -12.06
C GLN A 131 -0.49 -14.97 -11.35
N GLU A 132 0.67 -15.25 -11.97
CA GLU A 132 1.72 -16.06 -11.34
C GLU A 132 2.31 -15.34 -10.13
N ALA A 133 2.50 -14.02 -10.21
CA ALA A 133 2.98 -13.21 -9.09
C ALA A 133 2.01 -13.26 -7.90
N ILE A 134 0.70 -13.17 -8.13
CA ILE A 134 -0.31 -13.30 -7.06
C ILE A 134 -0.20 -14.66 -6.37
N ILE A 135 -0.09 -15.75 -7.15
CA ILE A 135 0.02 -17.11 -6.59
C ILE A 135 1.32 -17.26 -5.78
N ALA A 136 2.44 -16.77 -6.31
CA ALA A 136 3.72 -16.82 -5.60
C ALA A 136 3.69 -15.99 -4.31
N TYR A 137 3.02 -14.84 -4.32
CA TYR A 137 2.86 -14.01 -3.12
C TYR A 137 2.09 -14.74 -2.03
N GLN A 138 0.95 -15.35 -2.37
CA GLN A 138 0.14 -16.11 -1.40
C GLN A 138 0.92 -17.30 -0.81
N LYS A 139 1.59 -18.07 -1.67
CA LYS A 139 2.45 -19.17 -1.22
C LYS A 139 3.58 -18.67 -0.32
N ARG A 140 4.23 -17.56 -0.69
CA ARG A 140 5.28 -16.94 0.11
C ARG A 140 4.77 -16.55 1.50
N GLN A 141 3.59 -15.93 1.61
CA GLN A 141 3.00 -15.57 2.89
C GLN A 141 2.77 -16.79 3.80
N GLU A 142 2.29 -17.91 3.27
CA GLU A 142 2.10 -19.14 4.07
C GLU A 142 3.42 -19.65 4.66
N LEU A 143 4.48 -19.62 3.85
CA LEU A 143 5.82 -20.04 4.27
C LEU A 143 6.46 -19.05 5.26
N GLU A 144 6.32 -17.75 5.03
CA GLU A 144 6.74 -16.70 5.96
C GLU A 144 5.99 -16.80 7.29
N ASN A 145 4.70 -17.14 7.27
CA ASN A 145 3.92 -17.39 8.47
C ASN A 145 4.47 -18.60 9.25
N ALA A 146 4.93 -19.65 8.59
CA ALA A 146 5.57 -20.78 9.26
C ALA A 146 6.88 -20.36 9.95
N VAL A 147 7.72 -19.57 9.26
CA VAL A 147 8.97 -19.03 9.83
C VAL A 147 8.68 -18.12 11.03
N THR A 148 7.78 -17.16 10.86
CA THR A 148 7.45 -16.18 11.91
C THR A 148 6.86 -16.84 13.15
N ASN A 149 5.91 -17.75 12.98
CA ASN A 149 5.35 -18.52 14.09
C ASN A 149 6.42 -19.34 14.82
N TYR A 150 7.41 -19.89 14.11
CA TYR A 150 8.51 -20.61 14.75
C TYR A 150 9.33 -19.69 15.66
N TYR A 151 9.81 -18.54 15.18
CA TYR A 151 10.63 -17.66 16.01
C TYR A 151 9.86 -17.00 17.15
N ILE A 152 8.58 -16.66 16.94
CA ILE A 152 7.71 -16.20 18.02
C ILE A 152 7.70 -17.23 19.17
N ASN A 153 7.50 -18.52 18.84
CA ASN A 153 7.55 -19.58 19.84
C ASN A 153 8.96 -19.82 20.38
N LYS A 154 10.00 -19.64 19.57
CA LYS A 154 11.40 -19.81 19.99
C LYS A 154 11.77 -18.79 21.06
N TYR A 155 11.42 -17.52 20.86
CA TYR A 155 11.63 -16.47 21.86
C TYR A 155 10.78 -16.66 23.12
N ALA A 156 9.64 -17.34 23.02
CA ALA A 156 8.84 -17.75 24.16
C ALA A 156 9.31 -19.04 24.85
N GLY A 157 10.38 -19.69 24.38
CA GLY A 157 10.85 -20.98 24.90
C GLY A 157 9.94 -22.18 24.59
N LYS A 158 9.05 -22.05 23.59
CA LYS A 158 8.02 -23.03 23.21
C LYS A 158 8.28 -23.72 21.87
N ALA A 159 9.31 -23.32 21.12
CA ALA A 159 9.56 -23.90 19.80
C ALA A 159 10.17 -25.31 19.88
N PRO A 160 9.71 -26.26 19.04
CA PRO A 160 10.35 -27.57 18.91
C PRO A 160 11.74 -27.44 18.25
N THR A 161 12.81 -27.80 18.97
CA THR A 161 14.19 -27.70 18.47
C THR A 161 14.44 -28.56 17.22
N GLN A 162 13.70 -29.65 17.04
CA GLN A 162 13.82 -30.52 15.87
C GLN A 162 13.38 -29.85 14.56
N LYS A 163 12.59 -28.78 14.64
CA LYS A 163 12.12 -28.02 13.46
C LYS A 163 13.12 -26.94 13.03
N GLU A 164 14.14 -26.66 13.82
CA GLU A 164 15.05 -25.54 13.59
C GLU A 164 15.76 -25.62 12.22
N SER A 165 16.33 -26.77 11.89
CA SER A 165 17.02 -26.96 10.60
C SER A 165 16.08 -26.79 9.41
N THR A 166 14.84 -27.27 9.52
CA THR A 166 13.81 -27.09 8.49
C THR A 166 13.43 -25.62 8.32
N ILE A 167 13.34 -24.86 9.41
CA ILE A 167 13.01 -23.43 9.35
C ILE A 167 14.17 -22.60 8.79
N GLU A 168 15.42 -22.93 9.12
CA GLU A 168 16.58 -22.27 8.51
C GLU A 168 16.69 -22.58 7.00
N ALA A 169 16.37 -23.82 6.58
CA ALA A 169 16.27 -24.17 5.16
C ALA A 169 15.15 -23.38 4.46
N LEU A 170 13.98 -23.25 5.11
CA LEU A 170 12.86 -22.49 4.57
C LEU A 170 13.18 -20.99 4.44
N LYS A 171 13.86 -20.40 5.42
CA LYS A 171 14.35 -19.02 5.31
C LYS A 171 15.27 -18.84 4.12
N THR A 172 16.17 -19.79 3.90
CA THR A 172 17.08 -19.78 2.75
C THR A 172 16.31 -19.83 1.44
N GLU A 173 15.31 -20.71 1.33
CA GLU A 173 14.42 -20.82 0.15
C GLU A 173 13.66 -19.51 -0.12
N LEU A 174 13.18 -18.85 0.94
CA LEU A 174 12.45 -17.59 0.86
C LEU A 174 13.35 -16.36 0.65
N GLY A 175 14.66 -16.52 0.64
CA GLY A 175 15.61 -15.40 0.59
C GLY A 175 15.58 -14.52 1.85
N ILE A 176 15.12 -15.05 2.98
CA ILE A 176 15.10 -14.34 4.26
C ILE A 176 16.51 -14.37 4.86
N ASN A 177 17.24 -13.29 4.62
CA ASN A 177 18.64 -13.14 4.97
C ASN A 177 18.94 -11.73 5.51
N GLU A 178 20.21 -11.46 5.80
CA GLU A 178 20.64 -10.17 6.35
C GLU A 178 20.36 -8.99 5.44
N ASP A 179 20.44 -9.16 4.12
CA ASP A 179 20.18 -8.09 3.16
C ASP A 179 18.69 -7.73 3.16
N LEU A 180 17.79 -8.72 3.13
CA LEU A 180 16.36 -8.50 3.29
C LEU A 180 16.05 -7.76 4.60
N TRP A 181 16.69 -8.13 5.70
CA TRP A 181 16.46 -7.47 6.98
C TRP A 181 16.91 -6.00 6.97
N LYS A 182 18.01 -5.67 6.29
CA LYS A 182 18.47 -4.28 6.14
C LYS A 182 17.48 -3.46 5.32
N ASP A 183 16.99 -4.02 4.22
CA ASP A 183 15.99 -3.35 3.37
C ASP A 183 14.69 -3.10 4.14
N LEU A 184 14.21 -4.09 4.90
CA LEU A 184 13.02 -3.94 5.75
C LEU A 184 13.24 -2.93 6.90
N LEU A 185 14.43 -2.87 7.49
CA LEU A 185 14.76 -1.84 8.49
C LEU A 185 14.74 -0.44 7.88
N GLU A 186 15.23 -0.27 6.65
CA GLU A 186 15.16 1.01 5.94
C GLU A 186 13.70 1.41 5.70
N GLN A 187 12.89 0.50 5.15
CA GLN A 187 11.46 0.74 4.91
C GLN A 187 10.73 1.10 6.22
N ALA A 188 10.95 0.34 7.29
CA ALA A 188 10.35 0.61 8.60
C ALA A 188 10.74 1.99 9.14
N ASN A 189 12.01 2.36 9.01
CA ASN A 189 12.51 3.67 9.43
C ASN A 189 11.93 4.81 8.59
N GLN A 190 11.70 4.59 7.30
CA GLN A 190 11.00 5.54 6.43
C GLN A 190 9.53 5.68 6.84
N LYS A 191 8.81 4.57 7.12
CA LYS A 191 7.44 4.58 7.64
C LYS A 191 7.33 5.38 8.94
N LEU A 192 8.24 5.16 9.89
CA LEU A 192 8.30 5.92 11.13
C LEU A 192 8.47 7.42 10.87
N LYS A 193 9.39 7.81 9.97
CA LYS A 193 9.62 9.22 9.60
C LYS A 193 8.38 9.86 8.97
N GLN A 194 7.57 9.08 8.25
CA GLN A 194 6.31 9.51 7.66
C GLN A 194 5.16 9.54 8.68
N GLY A 195 5.41 9.18 9.94
CA GLY A 195 4.41 9.11 11.01
C GLY A 195 3.63 7.80 11.07
N ASP A 196 3.96 6.83 10.23
CA ASP A 196 3.36 5.49 10.25
C ASP A 196 4.10 4.57 11.23
N LYS A 197 3.81 4.78 12.51
CA LYS A 197 4.34 3.97 13.61
C LYS A 197 3.89 2.52 13.53
N GLU A 198 2.64 2.26 13.15
CA GLU A 198 2.07 0.92 13.07
C GLU A 198 2.76 0.08 11.98
N GLY A 199 2.88 0.63 10.77
CA GLY A 199 3.59 -0.02 9.67
C GLY A 199 5.08 -0.23 9.96
N ALA A 200 5.74 0.73 10.62
CA ALA A 200 7.13 0.54 11.07
C ALA A 200 7.25 -0.62 12.06
N CYS A 201 6.33 -0.72 13.02
CA CYS A 201 6.29 -1.84 13.97
C CYS A 201 6.01 -3.18 13.29
N LYS A 202 5.15 -3.23 12.26
CA LYS A 202 4.90 -4.45 11.48
C LYS A 202 6.20 -4.97 10.86
N ASP A 203 6.94 -4.12 10.16
CA ASP A 203 8.18 -4.49 9.48
C ASP A 203 9.28 -4.92 10.47
N TRP A 204 9.48 -4.16 11.56
CA TRP A 204 10.44 -4.51 12.59
C TRP A 204 10.11 -5.84 13.28
N ASN A 205 8.83 -6.11 13.53
CA ASN A 205 8.41 -7.40 14.06
C ASN A 205 8.68 -8.53 13.07
N PHE A 206 8.52 -8.31 11.76
CA PHE A 206 8.89 -9.31 10.76
C PHE A 206 10.39 -9.61 10.80
N VAL A 207 11.25 -8.60 10.87
CA VAL A 207 12.72 -8.76 11.02
C VAL A 207 13.04 -9.59 12.27
N LYS A 208 12.42 -9.26 13.40
CA LYS A 208 12.58 -10.02 14.65
C LYS A 208 12.11 -11.47 14.52
N ASN A 209 10.89 -11.65 14.03
CA ASN A 209 10.23 -12.94 13.93
C ASN A 209 10.77 -13.78 12.77
N THR A 210 11.77 -13.33 12.05
CA THR A 210 12.51 -14.15 11.10
C THR A 210 13.91 -14.53 11.57
N GLY A 211 14.22 -14.25 12.85
CA GLY A 211 15.42 -14.71 13.52
C GLY A 211 16.52 -13.67 13.68
N SER A 212 16.25 -12.41 13.35
CA SER A 212 17.20 -11.32 13.53
C SER A 212 16.97 -10.54 14.81
N ASN A 213 18.03 -10.01 15.40
CA ASN A 213 17.96 -9.08 16.54
C ASN A 213 18.11 -7.61 16.11
N MET A 214 18.29 -7.33 14.81
CA MET A 214 18.61 -5.99 14.32
C MET A 214 17.49 -4.97 14.59
N ALA A 215 16.26 -5.43 14.77
CA ALA A 215 15.09 -4.61 15.05
C ALA A 215 14.80 -4.42 16.56
N ASP A 216 15.51 -5.10 17.47
CA ASP A 216 15.15 -5.15 18.89
C ASP A 216 15.15 -3.78 19.56
N SER A 217 16.14 -2.94 19.26
CA SER A 217 16.23 -1.59 19.82
C SER A 217 15.10 -0.67 19.33
N TYR A 218 14.71 -0.81 18.06
CA TYR A 218 13.59 -0.07 17.48
C TYR A 218 12.26 -0.51 18.10
N LEU A 219 12.03 -1.81 18.23
CA LEU A 219 10.83 -2.37 18.86
C LEU A 219 10.70 -1.92 20.31
N ALA A 220 11.78 -1.97 21.09
CA ALA A 220 11.75 -1.53 22.49
C ALA A 220 11.46 -0.03 22.63
N LYS A 221 11.98 0.79 21.71
CA LYS A 221 11.81 2.25 21.76
C LYS A 221 10.46 2.71 21.23
N HIS A 222 9.90 2.02 20.23
CA HIS A 222 8.77 2.52 19.48
C HIS A 222 7.53 1.64 19.59
N CYS A 223 7.60 0.33 19.78
CA CYS A 223 6.45 -0.57 19.61
C CYS A 223 5.87 -1.13 20.91
N GLN A 224 6.19 -0.49 22.04
CA GLN A 224 5.60 -0.75 23.35
C GLN A 224 4.28 -0.01 23.53
#